data_AF-A0A3C0XG16-F1
#
_entry.id   AF-A0A3C0XG16-F1
#
_cell.length_a   1.000
_cell.length_b   1.000
_cell.length_c   1.000
_cell.angle_alpha   90.00
_cell.angle_beta   90.00
_cell.angle_gamma   90.00
#
_symmetry.space_group_name_H-M   'P 1'
#
loop_
_entity.id
_entity.type
_entity.pdbx_description
1 polymer ?
#
loop_
_entity_poly.entity_id
_entity_poly.type
_entity_poly.pdbx_seq_one_letter_code
_entity_poly.pdbx_strand_id
1 'polypeptide(L)' 'MDEEGKRREAMAMLKRGIAIGEICTKLGRTRQWLGTWHRRFAAEGEASLQGRSRAPRRRFAGI' A
#
# COMPACT_ATOMS: atom_id res chain seq x y z
N MET A 1 12.88 -9.35 -5.63
CA MET A 1 11.46 -8.94 -5.53
C MET A 1 11.41 -7.43 -5.58
N ASP A 2 10.78 -6.89 -6.61
CA ASP A 2 10.62 -5.46 -6.83
C ASP A 2 9.75 -4.81 -5.75
N GLU A 3 9.85 -3.48 -5.63
CA GLU A 3 9.00 -2.71 -4.71
C GLU A 3 7.51 -2.95 -4.93
N GLU A 4 7.09 -3.09 -6.19
CA GLU A 4 5.71 -3.43 -6.53
C GLU A 4 5.29 -4.79 -5.98
N GLY A 5 6.16 -5.81 -6.10
CA GLY A 5 5.92 -7.14 -5.56
C GLY A 5 5.72 -7.11 -4.04
N LYS A 6 6.56 -6.35 -3.32
CA LYS A 6 6.42 -6.17 -1.87
C LYS A 6 5.10 -5.51 -1.48
N ARG A 7 4.62 -4.55 -2.26
CA ARG A 7 3.33 -3.86 -2.02
C ARG A 7 2.15 -4.79 -2.23
N ARG A 8 2.16 -5.56 -3.33
CA ARG A 8 1.10 -6.53 -3.63
C ARG A 8 1.04 -7.63 -2.58
N GLU A 9 2.20 -8.14 -2.18
CA GLU A 9 2.29 -9.18 -1.17
C GLU A 9 1.84 -8.68 0.21
N ALA A 10 2.22 -7.46 0.59
CA ALA A 10 1.73 -6.81 1.81
C ALA A 10 0.20 -6.72 1.86
N MET A 11 -0.46 -6.28 0.78
CA MET A 11 -1.92 -6.16 0.74
C MET A 11 -2.61 -7.53 0.70
N ALA A 12 -2.02 -8.51 0.01
CA ALA A 12 -2.53 -9.88 0.02
C ALA A 12 -2.48 -10.50 1.43
N MET A 13 -1.42 -10.24 2.20
CA MET A 13 -1.31 -10.67 3.59
C MET A 13 -2.32 -9.96 4.50
N LEU A 14 -2.52 -8.66 4.32
CA LEU A 14 -3.56 -7.91 5.03
C LEU A 14 -4.96 -8.47 4.75
N LYS A 15 -5.27 -8.77 3.48
CA LYS A 15 -6.55 -9.37 3.07
C LYS A 15 -6.77 -10.76 3.66
N ARG A 16 -5.68 -11.51 3.90
CA ARG A 16 -5.70 -12.80 4.61
C ARG A 16 -5.84 -12.67 6.13
N GLY A 17 -5.84 -11.46 6.68
CA GLY A 17 -5.93 -11.21 8.11
C GLY A 17 -4.60 -11.35 8.88
N ILE A 18 -3.46 -11.38 8.18
CA ILE A 18 -2.15 -11.45 8.83
C ILE A 18 -1.88 -10.15 9.59
N ALA A 19 -1.30 -10.27 10.78
CA ALA A 19 -0.99 -9.12 11.61
C ALA A 19 0.05 -8.21 10.93
N ILE A 20 -0.15 -6.90 11.04
CA ILE A 20 0.76 -5.85 10.52
C ILE A 20 2.21 -6.10 10.96
N GLY A 21 2.41 -6.54 12.21
CA GLY A 21 3.73 -6.84 12.75
C GLY A 21 4.46 -7.94 11.97
N GLU A 22 3.76 -9.04 11.67
CA GLU A 22 4.33 -10.15 10.90
C GLU A 22 4.65 -9.75 9.46
N ILE A 23 3.77 -8.96 8.83
CA ILE A 23 3.98 -8.44 7.47
C ILE A 23 5.24 -7.56 7.44
N CYS A 24 5.39 -6.67 8.42
CA CYS A 24 6.55 -5.81 8.57
C CYS A 24 7.85 -6.60 8.73
N THR A 25 7.85 -7.61 9.61
CA THR A 25 9.00 -8.49 9.82
C THR A 25 9.33 -9.28 8.55
N LYS A 26 8.33 -9.86 7.89
CA LYS A 26 8.52 -10.68 6.69
C LYS A 26 9.03 -9.88 5.49
N LEU A 27 8.55 -8.65 5.31
CA LEU A 27 8.93 -7.79 4.18
C LEU A 27 10.12 -6.87 4.51
N GLY A 28 10.58 -6.84 5.76
CA GLY A 28 11.62 -5.92 6.23
C GLY A 28 11.20 -4.45 6.12
N ARG A 29 9.92 -4.15 6.39
CA ARG A 29 9.34 -2.81 6.23
C ARG A 29 8.72 -2.30 7.52
N THR A 30 8.55 -0.98 7.59
CA THR A 30 7.94 -0.33 8.75
C THR A 30 6.42 -0.32 8.68
N ARG A 31 5.77 -0.23 9.85
CA ARG A 31 4.31 -0.09 9.95
C ARG A 31 3.79 1.14 9.21
N GLN A 32 4.59 2.21 9.18
CA GLN A 32 4.25 3.47 8.50
C GLN A 32 4.21 3.29 6.97
N TRP A 33 5.14 2.52 6.41
CA TRP A 33 5.11 2.15 4.99
C TRP A 33 3.83 1.37 4.68
N LEU A 34 3.48 0.38 5.51
CA LEU A 34 2.27 -0.43 5.34
C LEU A 34 1.01 0.43 5.44
N GLY A 35 0.92 1.32 6.43
CA GLY A 35 -0.24 2.22 6.62
C GLY A 35 -0.46 3.18 5.45
N THR A 36 0.63 3.68 4.85
CA THR A 36 0.57 4.52 3.65
C THR A 36 -0.05 3.77 2.48
N TRP A 37 0.41 2.54 2.23
CA TRP A 37 -0.12 1.70 1.15
C TRP A 37 -1.51 1.19 1.44
N HIS A 38 -1.83 0.84 2.69
CA HIS A 38 -3.17 0.44 3.09
C HIS A 38 -4.20 1.56 2.84
N ARG A 39 -3.87 2.81 3.20
CA ARG A 39 -4.75 3.95 2.90
C ARG A 39 -4.96 4.15 1.40
N ARG A 40 -3.91 3.98 0.58
CA ARG A 40 -4.01 4.07 -0.89
C ARG A 40 -4.82 2.91 -1.47
N PHE A 41 -4.60 1.70 -0.98
CA PHE A 41 -5.33 0.51 -1.38
C PHE A 41 -6.81 0.60 -0.99
N ALA A 42 -7.14 1.16 0.17
CA ALA A 42 -8.53 1.40 0.56
C ALA A 42 -9.22 2.45 -0.31
N ALA A 43 -8.48 3.43 -0.84
CA ALA A 43 -9.04 4.49 -1.68
C ALA A 43 -9.19 4.11 -3.16
N GLU A 44 -8.22 3.39 -3.72
CA GLU A 44 -8.10 3.13 -5.17
C GLU A 44 -8.03 1.63 -5.52
N GLY A 45 -7.97 0.75 -4.52
CA GLY A 45 -7.88 -0.70 -4.71
C GLY A 45 -6.53 -1.16 -5.27
N GLU A 46 -6.55 -2.31 -5.94
CA GLU A 46 -5.37 -3.00 -6.49
C GLU A 46 -4.59 -2.16 -7.52
N ALA A 47 -5.29 -1.24 -8.21
CA ALA A 47 -4.70 -0.30 -9.16
C ALA A 47 -3.68 0.65 -8.52
N SER A 48 -3.81 0.95 -7.21
CA SER A 48 -2.84 1.78 -6.49
C SER A 48 -1.47 1.13 -6.35
N LEU A 49 -1.40 -0.21 -6.38
CA LEU A 49 -0.19 -0.98 -6.12
C LEU A 49 0.71 -1.07 -7.35
N GLN A 50 0.12 -1.01 -8.55
CA GLN A 50 0.85 -0.95 -9.81
C GLN A 50 1.56 0.40 -9.90
N GLY A 51 2.87 0.39 -10.05
CA GLY A 51 3.72 1.56 -10.12
C GLY A 51 3.45 2.43 -11.34
N ARG A 52 2.32 3.15 -11.36
CA ARG A 52 2.26 4.47 -11.96
C ARG A 52 2.38 5.45 -10.81
N SER A 53 3.52 6.13 -10.73
CA SER A 53 3.68 7.39 -10.02
C SER A 53 2.65 8.40 -10.52
N ARG A 54 1.37 8.23 -10.20
CA ARG A 54 0.39 9.29 -10.27
C ARG A 54 0.53 10.02 -8.95
N ALA A 55 1.47 10.97 -8.95
CA ALA A 55 1.43 12.07 -8.02
C ALA A 55 -0.04 12.52 -7.89
N PRO A 56 -0.57 12.66 -6.67
CA PRO A 56 -1.98 12.99 -6.50
C PRO A 56 -2.24 14.28 -7.26
N ARG A 57 -3.09 14.23 -8.28
CA ARG A 57 -3.79 15.43 -8.71
C ARG A 57 -4.68 15.76 -7.53
N ARG A 58 -4.14 16.55 -6.58
CA ARG A 58 -4.94 17.33 -5.64
C ARG A 58 -5.88 18.13 -6.52
N ARG A 59 -7.06 17.58 -6.78
CA ARG A 59 -8.20 18.37 -7.18
C ARG A 59 -8.55 19.14 -5.91
N PHE A 60 -7.93 20.30 -5.76
CA PHE A 60 -8.50 21.38 -4.97
C PHE A 60 -9.90 21.60 -5.56
N ALA A 61 -10.91 20.97 -4.96
CA ALA A 61 -12.26 21.47 -5.03
C ALA A 61 -12.27 22.65 -4.06
N GLY A 62 -12.03 23.84 -4.58
CA GLY A 62 -11.94 25.06 -3.81
C GLY A 62 -12.59 26.19 -4.59
N ILE A 63 -13.84 26.48 -4.18
CA ILE A 63 -14.62 27.71 -4.34
C ILE A 63 -15.27 27.90 -5.72
#